data_AF-A0AAW2MBB5-F1
#
_entry.id   AF-A0AAW2MBB5-F1
#
_cell.length_a   1.000
_cell.length_b   1.000
_cell.length_c   1.000
_cell.angle_alpha   90.00
_cell.angle_beta   90.00
_cell.angle_gamma   90.00
#
_symmetry.space_group_name_H-M   'P 1'
#
loop_
_entity.id
_entity.type
_entity.pdbx_description
1 polymer ?
#
loop_
_entity_poly.entity_id
_entity_poly.type
_entity_poly.pdbx_seq_one_letter_code
_entity_poly.pdbx_strand_id
1 'polypeptide(L)'
;MRGGGLWQLGRSITRRLAHVDKSAISRRCFASESDLKKTVLYDFHVANGGKMVPFAGWSMPIQYKDSIMDSTLNCRENGSLFDVSHMCGLSLKGKDCIPFLEKLVIADVAGLAPGTGTLTILTNEKGGAIDDSVIAKVTNEHIYLVVNAGCRDKDLAHIEEHMKAFTSKGGDVSWHIHDERSLLALQYFCCIPIAFMGFPLRYTGEDGFEISVPSENAVDLAKAILEKSEGKKQGLLGSRKRRRAEGGFLGAEVILKQIEQGPSIRRVGLFSAGPPARGHSEIQDENGQNLGEITSGGFSPCLKKNIAMGYVKSGSHKSGTKVKLVIRGKSYDGSVTKMPFVPNKYYKRS
;
A
#
# COMPACT_ATOMS: atom_id res chain seq x y z
N MET A 1 58.83 -55.38 -24.03
CA MET A 1 58.95 -53.97 -24.49
C MET A 1 57.67 -53.23 -24.14
N ARG A 2 57.82 -52.11 -23.42
CA ARG A 2 56.89 -51.00 -23.09
C ARG A 2 55.37 -51.26 -23.03
N GLY A 3 54.80 -51.00 -21.84
CA GLY A 3 53.42 -50.53 -21.67
C GLY A 3 52.84 -50.81 -20.28
N GLY A 4 52.71 -49.78 -19.43
CA GLY A 4 51.89 -49.83 -18.21
C GLY A 4 52.64 -49.46 -16.93
N GLY A 5 52.45 -48.23 -16.44
CA GLY A 5 53.00 -47.75 -15.17
C GLY A 5 52.22 -46.56 -14.66
N LEU A 6 51.00 -46.81 -14.17
CA LEU A 6 50.11 -45.82 -13.58
C LEU A 6 50.08 -45.99 -12.06
N TRP A 7 51.20 -45.77 -11.37
CA TRP A 7 51.26 -45.55 -9.91
C TRP A 7 52.53 -44.75 -9.58
N GLN A 8 52.37 -43.74 -8.73
CA GLN A 8 53.38 -42.84 -8.13
C GLN A 8 53.62 -41.47 -8.78
N LEU A 9 52.84 -40.48 -8.31
CA LEU A 9 53.18 -39.11 -7.88
C LEU A 9 51.85 -38.32 -8.01
N GLY A 10 51.25 -37.68 -7.00
CA GLY A 10 51.73 -37.22 -5.73
C GLY A 10 50.55 -36.80 -4.85
N ARG A 11 50.76 -36.90 -3.53
CA ARG A 11 49.88 -36.38 -2.49
C ARG A 11 49.68 -34.87 -2.66
N SER A 12 48.48 -34.40 -3.05
CA SER A 12 47.96 -33.05 -2.71
C SER A 12 46.54 -32.74 -3.22
N ILE A 13 45.56 -33.65 -3.15
CA ILE A 13 44.16 -33.34 -3.50
C ILE A 13 43.18 -33.81 -2.41
N THR A 14 43.34 -33.30 -1.19
CA THR A 14 42.31 -33.36 -0.15
C THR A 14 42.55 -32.25 0.88
N ARG A 15 42.21 -31.01 0.51
CA ARG A 15 41.80 -29.88 1.37
C ARG A 15 41.80 -28.60 0.52
N ARG A 16 40.67 -28.31 -0.13
CA ARG A 16 40.23 -26.94 -0.41
C ARG A 16 38.72 -26.87 -0.20
N LEU A 17 38.36 -26.85 1.07
CA LEU A 17 37.22 -26.06 1.50
C LEU A 17 37.59 -24.57 1.35
N ALA A 18 36.55 -23.79 1.03
CA ALA A 18 36.44 -22.36 1.29
C ALA A 18 37.42 -21.43 0.56
N HIS A 19 37.01 -20.98 -0.62
CA HIS A 19 36.99 -19.55 -0.96
C HIS A 19 36.16 -19.36 -2.23
N VAL A 20 34.84 -19.40 -2.08
CA VAL A 20 33.96 -18.69 -3.00
C VAL A 20 33.72 -17.33 -2.35
N ASP A 21 34.15 -16.30 -3.05
CA ASP A 21 34.09 -14.90 -2.65
C ASP A 21 32.62 -14.49 -2.42
N LYS A 22 32.21 -14.48 -1.14
CA LYS A 22 30.92 -13.96 -0.68
C LYS A 22 31.05 -12.45 -0.45
N SER A 23 31.21 -11.67 -1.50
CA SER A 23 31.25 -10.20 -1.39
C SER A 23 30.30 -9.44 -2.31
N ALA A 24 29.35 -10.12 -2.96
CA ALA A 24 28.15 -9.48 -3.49
C ALA A 24 27.00 -9.57 -2.47
N ILE A 25 27.25 -9.14 -1.23
CA ILE A 25 26.17 -8.69 -0.36
C ILE A 25 25.65 -7.43 -1.02
N SER A 26 24.42 -7.47 -1.55
CA SER A 26 23.66 -6.27 -1.89
C SER A 26 23.78 -5.33 -0.69
N ARG A 27 24.63 -4.30 -0.81
CA ARG A 27 24.65 -3.21 0.14
C ARG A 27 23.26 -2.63 0.05
N ARG A 28 22.43 -2.87 1.06
CA ARG A 28 21.36 -1.94 1.37
C ARG A 28 22.07 -0.63 1.59
N CYS A 29 22.04 0.24 0.58
CA CYS A 29 22.34 1.63 0.77
C CYS A 29 21.27 2.14 1.75
N PHE A 30 21.56 2.07 3.04
CA PHE A 30 20.92 2.96 3.97
C PHE A 30 21.30 4.35 3.48
N ALA A 31 20.31 5.11 3.00
CA ALA A 31 20.50 6.54 2.83
C ALA A 31 21.10 7.06 4.13
N SER A 32 22.16 7.84 4.04
CA SER A 32 22.68 8.54 5.21
C SER A 32 21.56 9.42 5.77
N GLU A 33 21.45 9.61 7.09
CA GLU A 33 20.41 10.47 7.68
C GLU A 33 20.38 11.88 7.06
N SER A 34 21.51 12.35 6.52
CA SER A 34 21.65 13.63 5.82
C SER A 34 20.92 13.74 4.48
N ASP A 35 20.49 12.64 3.86
CA ASP A 35 19.89 12.66 2.50
C ASP A 35 18.35 12.51 2.50
N LEU A 36 17.72 12.35 3.67
CA LEU A 36 16.27 12.15 3.74
C LEU A 36 15.50 13.45 3.55
N LYS A 37 14.48 13.40 2.68
CA LYS A 37 13.51 14.49 2.54
C LYS A 37 12.73 14.68 3.85
N LYS A 38 12.36 15.91 4.15
CA LYS A 38 11.60 16.27 5.36
C LYS A 38 10.25 16.85 4.96
N THR A 39 9.18 16.42 5.64
CA THR A 39 7.88 17.08 5.52
C THR A 39 7.91 18.42 6.23
N VAL A 40 6.93 19.28 5.95
CA VAL A 40 6.77 20.57 6.66
C VAL A 40 6.53 20.36 8.16
N LEU A 41 6.00 19.19 8.54
CA LEU A 41 5.75 18.82 9.92
C LEU A 41 6.95 18.17 10.61
N TYR A 42 8.13 18.11 9.98
CA TYR A 42 9.32 17.50 10.56
C TYR A 42 9.66 18.06 11.94
N ASP A 43 9.81 19.39 12.06
CA ASP A 43 10.15 20.02 13.34
C ASP A 43 9.02 19.86 14.37
N PHE A 44 7.77 19.85 13.90
CA PHE A 44 6.62 19.54 14.75
C PHE A 44 6.69 18.11 15.30
N HIS A 45 7.07 17.13 14.49
CA HIS A 45 7.26 15.75 14.93
C HIS A 45 8.37 15.64 15.97
N VAL A 46 9.53 16.24 15.70
CA VAL A 46 10.68 16.22 16.61
C VAL A 46 10.31 16.88 17.95
N ALA A 47 9.68 18.05 17.92
CA ALA A 47 9.24 18.77 19.12
C ALA A 47 8.24 17.98 19.97
N ASN A 48 7.43 17.12 19.35
CA ASN A 48 6.46 16.27 20.04
C ASN A 48 7.01 14.87 20.38
N GLY A 49 8.33 14.65 20.27
CA GLY A 49 8.98 13.38 20.64
C GLY A 49 8.84 12.27 19.61
N GLY A 50 8.62 12.62 18.34
CA GLY A 50 8.58 11.70 17.21
C GLY A 50 9.92 11.01 16.99
N LYS A 51 9.91 9.68 16.93
CA LYS A 51 11.08 8.87 16.56
C LYS A 51 11.17 8.78 15.05
N MET A 52 12.05 9.57 14.47
CA MET A 52 12.18 9.70 13.01
C MET A 52 12.95 8.52 12.42
N VAL A 53 12.44 7.96 11.32
CA VAL A 53 13.07 6.85 10.59
C VAL A 53 13.01 7.09 9.07
N PRO A 54 13.92 6.46 8.30
CA PRO A 54 13.81 6.44 6.85
C PRO A 54 12.55 5.68 6.40
N PHE A 55 11.70 6.32 5.60
CA PHE A 55 10.55 5.72 4.94
C PHE A 55 10.38 6.30 3.53
N ALA A 56 10.52 5.47 2.51
CA ALA A 56 10.38 5.87 1.09
C ALA A 56 11.21 7.11 0.69
N GLY A 57 12.41 7.30 1.26
CA GLY A 57 13.27 8.47 1.02
C GLY A 57 12.93 9.71 1.85
N TRP A 58 11.98 9.60 2.77
CA TRP A 58 11.58 10.66 3.72
C TRP A 58 11.96 10.30 5.15
N SER A 59 12.12 11.32 5.99
CA SER A 59 12.25 11.18 7.44
C SER A 59 10.86 11.29 8.08
N MET A 60 10.29 10.15 8.50
CA MET A 60 8.92 10.06 9.01
C MET A 60 8.89 9.53 10.45
N PRO A 61 7.93 9.95 11.30
CA PRO A 61 7.84 9.45 12.68
C PRO A 61 7.26 8.02 12.70
N ILE A 62 8.01 7.03 13.19
CA ILE A 62 7.51 5.65 13.37
C ILE A 62 6.62 5.50 14.61
N GLN A 63 6.90 6.27 15.64
CA GLN A 63 6.13 6.34 16.88
C GLN A 63 6.49 7.62 17.65
N TYR A 64 5.70 7.92 18.67
CA TYR A 64 5.97 8.99 19.63
C TYR A 64 6.28 8.40 21.01
N LYS A 65 5.80 9.05 22.08
CA LYS A 65 5.90 8.60 23.46
C LYS A 65 5.20 7.26 23.67
N ASP A 66 3.98 7.12 23.15
CA ASP A 66 3.19 5.89 23.29
C ASP A 66 3.76 4.75 22.43
N SER A 67 3.48 3.53 22.84
CA SER A 67 3.87 2.37 22.03
C SER A 67 3.03 2.30 20.74
N ILE A 68 3.56 1.61 19.72
CA ILE A 68 2.80 1.35 18.48
C ILE A 68 1.49 0.61 18.79
N MET A 69 1.48 -0.23 19.83
CA MET A 69 0.29 -0.97 20.24
C MET A 69 -0.77 -0.03 20.82
N ASP A 70 -0.37 0.86 21.73
CA ASP A 70 -1.28 1.83 22.36
C ASP A 70 -1.82 2.81 21.32
N SER A 71 -0.95 3.30 20.42
CA SER A 71 -1.36 4.16 19.31
C SER A 71 -2.36 3.48 18.36
N THR A 72 -2.19 2.17 18.11
CA THR A 72 -3.13 1.38 17.31
C THR A 72 -4.50 1.28 17.98
N LEU A 73 -4.54 1.05 19.28
CA LEU A 73 -5.79 0.98 20.05
C LEU A 73 -6.46 2.35 20.11
N ASN A 74 -5.70 3.40 20.41
CA ASN A 74 -6.17 4.77 20.42
C ASN A 74 -6.80 5.18 19.09
N CYS A 75 -6.18 4.81 17.95
CA CYS A 75 -6.73 5.09 16.63
C CYS A 75 -8.13 4.48 16.43
N ARG A 76 -8.40 3.32 17.04
CA ARG A 76 -9.70 2.62 16.94
C ARG A 76 -10.77 3.13 17.90
N GLU A 77 -10.35 3.76 18.98
CA GLU A 77 -11.23 4.18 20.07
C GLU A 77 -11.51 5.69 20.00
N ASN A 78 -10.47 6.49 19.83
CA ASN A 78 -10.50 7.95 19.96
C ASN A 78 -10.14 8.66 18.66
N GLY A 79 -9.30 8.02 17.84
CA GLY A 79 -8.75 8.58 16.62
C GLY A 79 -7.33 9.11 16.75
N SER A 80 -6.66 9.23 15.61
CA SER A 80 -5.26 9.59 15.46
C SER A 80 -5.06 10.47 14.22
N LEU A 81 -4.12 11.41 14.34
CA LEU A 81 -3.64 12.23 13.23
C LEU A 81 -2.36 11.60 12.65
N PHE A 82 -2.28 11.56 11.33
CA PHE A 82 -1.14 11.04 10.58
C PHE A 82 -0.62 12.11 9.62
N ASP A 83 0.68 12.32 9.62
CA ASP A 83 1.36 13.04 8.54
C ASP A 83 1.59 12.08 7.38
N VAL A 84 0.89 12.33 6.27
CA VAL A 84 1.03 11.59 5.02
C VAL A 84 1.50 12.50 3.88
N SER A 85 2.11 13.64 4.21
CA SER A 85 2.58 14.65 3.25
C SER A 85 3.69 14.17 2.32
N HIS A 86 4.28 13.01 2.62
CA HIS A 86 5.24 12.33 1.75
C HIS A 86 4.55 11.67 0.53
N MET A 87 3.23 11.44 0.58
CA MET A 87 2.44 11.00 -0.58
C MET A 87 2.34 12.11 -1.64
N CYS A 88 2.16 11.72 -2.90
CA CYS A 88 2.12 12.67 -4.00
C CYS A 88 0.67 12.93 -4.41
N GLY A 89 0.15 14.10 -4.04
CA GLY A 89 -1.11 14.62 -4.55
C GLY A 89 -0.93 15.27 -5.92
N LEU A 90 -1.84 15.04 -6.85
CA LEU A 90 -1.86 15.71 -8.15
C LEU A 90 -3.29 15.99 -8.61
N SER A 91 -3.45 17.08 -9.37
CA SER A 91 -4.69 17.43 -10.06
C SER A 91 -4.58 17.13 -11.53
N LEU A 92 -5.48 16.32 -12.08
CA LEU A 92 -5.72 16.19 -13.52
C LEU A 92 -6.85 17.15 -13.93
N LYS A 93 -6.63 17.96 -14.95
CA LYS A 93 -7.59 18.96 -15.45
C LYS A 93 -7.75 18.87 -16.96
N GLY A 94 -8.90 19.31 -17.46
CA GLY A 94 -9.25 19.33 -18.88
C GLY A 94 -10.52 18.53 -19.17
N LYS A 95 -11.17 18.78 -20.30
CA LYS A 95 -12.45 18.14 -20.65
C LYS A 95 -12.32 16.62 -20.81
N ASP A 96 -11.12 16.14 -21.11
CA ASP A 96 -10.84 14.72 -21.35
C ASP A 96 -10.11 14.04 -20.17
N CYS A 97 -10.01 14.70 -19.00
CA CYS A 97 -9.29 14.13 -17.84
C CYS A 97 -9.88 12.80 -17.34
N ILE A 98 -11.22 12.65 -17.36
CA ILE A 98 -11.90 11.41 -16.97
C ILE A 98 -11.68 10.31 -18.01
N PRO A 99 -11.98 10.51 -19.32
CA PRO A 99 -11.68 9.52 -20.36
C PRO A 99 -10.21 9.10 -20.41
N PHE A 100 -9.29 10.03 -20.15
CA PHE A 100 -7.86 9.73 -20.04
C PHE A 100 -7.59 8.82 -18.83
N LEU A 101 -8.00 9.23 -17.64
CA LEU A 101 -7.69 8.51 -16.40
C LEU A 101 -8.29 7.10 -16.40
N GLU A 102 -9.51 6.92 -16.91
CA GLU A 102 -10.15 5.59 -17.00
C GLU A 102 -9.38 4.60 -17.89
N LYS A 103 -8.47 5.04 -18.76
CA LYS A 103 -7.57 4.11 -19.48
C LYS A 103 -6.54 3.48 -18.56
N LEU A 104 -6.09 4.21 -17.54
CA LEU A 104 -5.01 3.80 -16.64
C LEU A 104 -5.53 3.08 -15.39
N VAL A 105 -6.81 3.30 -15.05
CA VAL A 105 -7.37 2.84 -13.78
C VAL A 105 -8.60 1.95 -13.97
N ILE A 106 -8.81 1.04 -13.00
CA ILE A 106 -9.96 0.12 -13.01
C ILE A 106 -11.27 0.75 -12.49
N ALA A 107 -11.20 1.91 -11.84
CA ALA A 107 -12.35 2.59 -11.26
C ALA A 107 -13.26 3.23 -12.33
N ASP A 108 -14.56 3.28 -12.04
CA ASP A 108 -15.57 4.02 -12.79
C ASP A 108 -15.58 5.49 -12.31
N VAL A 109 -14.64 6.28 -12.84
CA VAL A 109 -14.45 7.69 -12.48
C VAL A 109 -15.59 8.54 -13.04
N ALA A 110 -16.05 8.24 -14.27
CA ALA A 110 -17.18 8.93 -14.89
C ALA A 110 -18.44 8.81 -14.02
N GLY A 111 -18.69 7.61 -13.48
CA GLY A 111 -19.81 7.34 -12.60
C GLY A 111 -19.75 8.02 -11.23
N LEU A 112 -18.60 8.52 -10.78
CA LEU A 112 -18.51 9.24 -9.51
C LEU A 112 -19.33 10.54 -9.55
N ALA A 113 -19.95 10.88 -8.42
CA ALA A 113 -20.54 12.20 -8.25
C ALA A 113 -19.42 13.21 -7.95
N PRO A 114 -19.52 14.48 -8.38
CA PRO A 114 -18.62 15.53 -7.92
C PRO A 114 -18.55 15.60 -6.38
N GLY A 115 -17.36 15.87 -5.85
CA GLY A 115 -17.07 15.84 -4.41
C GLY A 115 -16.90 14.44 -3.82
N THR A 116 -16.87 13.38 -4.64
CA THR A 116 -16.75 11.99 -4.16
C THR A 116 -15.49 11.30 -4.64
N GLY A 117 -15.04 10.30 -3.88
CA GLY A 117 -13.83 9.57 -4.19
C GLY A 117 -13.96 8.06 -4.09
N THR A 118 -12.96 7.37 -4.63
CA THR A 118 -12.88 5.90 -4.64
C THR A 118 -11.43 5.42 -4.67
N LEU A 119 -11.21 4.20 -4.18
CA LEU A 119 -9.94 3.50 -4.37
C LEU A 119 -9.90 2.88 -5.75
N THR A 120 -8.72 2.90 -6.36
CA THR A 120 -8.46 2.29 -7.65
C THR A 120 -7.08 1.63 -7.68
N ILE A 121 -6.82 0.92 -8.77
CA ILE A 121 -5.52 0.36 -9.11
C ILE A 121 -5.12 0.94 -10.47
N LEU A 122 -3.89 1.44 -10.57
CA LEU A 122 -3.20 1.71 -11.83
C LEU A 122 -2.74 0.38 -12.42
N THR A 123 -3.05 0.10 -13.67
CA THR A 123 -2.72 -1.18 -14.32
C THR A 123 -1.81 -1.00 -15.52
N ASN A 124 -1.03 -2.03 -15.83
CA ASN A 124 -0.28 -2.13 -17.08
C ASN A 124 -1.01 -2.99 -18.12
N GLU A 125 -0.47 -3.07 -19.33
CA GLU A 125 -1.01 -3.79 -20.48
C GLU A 125 -1.16 -5.30 -20.22
N LYS A 126 -0.38 -5.84 -19.28
CA LYS A 126 -0.42 -7.26 -18.89
C LYS A 126 -1.45 -7.55 -17.79
N GLY A 127 -2.20 -6.54 -17.34
CA GLY A 127 -3.16 -6.65 -16.25
C GLY A 127 -2.53 -6.69 -14.85
N GLY A 128 -1.23 -6.38 -14.75
CA GLY A 128 -0.55 -6.25 -13.47
C GLY A 128 -0.88 -4.92 -12.80
N ALA A 129 -0.98 -4.93 -11.48
CA ALA A 129 -1.08 -3.71 -10.67
C ALA A 129 0.28 -2.99 -10.65
N ILE A 130 0.30 -1.73 -11.09
CA ILE A 130 1.46 -0.85 -10.99
C ILE A 130 1.51 -0.28 -9.57
N ASP A 131 0.41 0.33 -9.14
CA ASP A 131 0.21 0.86 -7.79
C ASP A 131 -1.28 1.00 -7.48
N ASP A 132 -1.64 1.05 -6.20
CA ASP A 132 -2.96 1.47 -5.76
C ASP A 132 -3.03 2.98 -5.56
N SER A 133 -4.21 3.57 -5.75
CA SER A 133 -4.37 5.01 -5.67
C SER A 133 -5.77 5.41 -5.21
N VAL A 134 -5.87 6.62 -4.65
CA VAL A 134 -7.13 7.24 -4.26
C VAL A 134 -7.47 8.33 -5.26
N ILE A 135 -8.67 8.25 -5.81
CA ILE A 135 -9.22 9.25 -6.73
C ILE A 135 -10.31 10.02 -6.01
N ALA A 136 -10.34 11.34 -6.17
CA ALA A 136 -11.47 12.18 -5.87
C ALA A 136 -11.89 12.98 -7.11
N LYS A 137 -13.17 12.88 -7.47
CA LYS A 137 -13.77 13.67 -8.53
C LYS A 137 -14.16 15.04 -7.96
N VAL A 138 -13.41 16.08 -8.30
CA VAL A 138 -13.75 17.45 -7.89
C VAL A 138 -14.89 17.96 -8.78
N THR A 139 -14.70 17.92 -10.09
CA THR A 139 -15.71 18.21 -11.12
C THR A 139 -15.60 17.20 -12.27
N ASN A 140 -16.34 17.40 -13.37
CA ASN A 140 -16.16 16.58 -14.58
C ASN A 140 -14.87 16.89 -15.34
N GLU A 141 -14.19 17.99 -15.02
CA GLU A 141 -12.98 18.46 -15.71
C GLU A 141 -11.81 18.64 -14.72
N HIS A 142 -11.95 18.13 -13.50
CA HIS A 142 -10.93 18.20 -12.45
C HIS A 142 -11.03 16.96 -11.55
N ILE A 143 -9.98 16.14 -11.60
CA ILE A 143 -9.78 14.98 -10.74
C ILE A 143 -8.57 15.22 -9.85
N TYR A 144 -8.69 14.90 -8.56
CA TYR A 144 -7.56 14.84 -7.64
C TYR A 144 -7.17 13.37 -7.44
N LEU A 145 -5.87 13.07 -7.53
CA LEU A 145 -5.30 11.74 -7.42
C LEU A 145 -4.19 11.77 -6.37
N VAL A 146 -4.09 10.72 -5.55
CA VAL A 146 -2.99 10.53 -4.60
C VAL A 146 -2.25 9.24 -4.94
N VAL A 147 -0.95 9.35 -5.20
CA VAL A 147 -0.07 8.19 -5.47
C VAL A 147 0.91 7.97 -4.32
N ASN A 148 1.30 6.70 -4.10
CA ASN A 148 2.14 6.34 -2.95
C ASN A 148 3.53 6.95 -3.07
N ALA A 149 4.10 7.36 -1.93
CA ALA A 149 5.40 8.01 -1.88
C ALA A 149 6.53 7.19 -2.53
N GLY A 150 6.57 5.87 -2.24
CA GLY A 150 7.61 4.97 -2.76
C GLY A 150 7.42 4.59 -4.23
N CYS A 151 6.25 4.83 -4.81
CA CYS A 151 5.93 4.56 -6.21
C CYS A 151 5.88 5.82 -7.06
N ARG A 152 5.95 7.01 -6.44
CA ARG A 152 5.80 8.33 -7.06
C ARG A 152 6.47 8.44 -8.44
N ASP A 153 7.77 8.24 -8.53
CA ASP A 153 8.50 8.48 -9.79
C ASP A 153 8.04 7.53 -10.91
N LYS A 154 7.78 6.26 -10.57
CA LYS A 154 7.28 5.23 -11.48
C LYS A 154 5.85 5.56 -11.94
N ASP A 155 4.99 5.96 -11.02
CA ASP A 155 3.58 6.22 -11.32
C ASP A 155 3.42 7.50 -12.15
N LEU A 156 4.17 8.55 -11.78
CA LEU A 156 4.22 9.79 -12.56
C LEU A 156 4.75 9.52 -13.97
N ALA A 157 5.84 8.75 -14.12
CA ALA A 157 6.35 8.40 -15.44
C ALA A 157 5.32 7.65 -16.29
N HIS A 158 4.59 6.69 -15.68
CA HIS A 158 3.54 5.95 -16.37
C HIS A 158 2.37 6.85 -16.82
N ILE A 159 1.91 7.75 -15.95
CA ILE A 159 0.85 8.71 -16.27
C ILE A 159 1.30 9.67 -17.38
N GLU A 160 2.50 10.23 -17.26
CA GLU A 160 3.08 11.19 -18.22
C GLU A 160 3.26 10.59 -19.61
N GLU A 161 3.77 9.36 -19.71
CA GLU A 161 3.93 8.63 -20.98
C GLU A 161 2.58 8.51 -21.73
N HIS A 162 1.55 8.06 -21.01
CA HIS A 162 0.22 7.90 -21.59
C HIS A 162 -0.45 9.24 -21.87
N MET A 163 -0.20 10.26 -21.05
CA MET A 163 -0.75 11.61 -21.25
C MET A 163 -0.17 12.24 -22.51
N LYS A 164 1.13 12.11 -22.75
CA LYS A 164 1.78 12.56 -24.00
C LYS A 164 1.17 11.90 -25.22
N ALA A 165 0.98 10.58 -25.19
CA ALA A 165 0.34 9.86 -26.30
C ALA A 165 -1.14 10.22 -26.50
N PHE A 166 -1.83 10.63 -25.44
CA PHE A 166 -3.23 11.05 -25.49
C PHE A 166 -3.37 12.47 -26.05
N THR A 167 -2.57 13.41 -25.54
CA THR A 167 -2.54 14.81 -25.97
C THR A 167 -2.01 14.97 -27.41
N SER A 168 -1.07 14.14 -27.84
CA SER A 168 -0.60 14.13 -29.24
C SER A 168 -1.70 13.75 -30.24
N LYS A 169 -2.80 13.15 -29.79
CA LYS A 169 -3.99 12.81 -30.58
C LYS A 169 -5.11 13.85 -30.45
N GLY A 170 -4.82 15.01 -29.86
CA GLY A 170 -5.76 16.12 -29.68
C GLY A 170 -6.61 16.05 -28.40
N GLY A 171 -6.27 15.15 -27.46
CA GLY A 171 -6.95 15.09 -26.17
C GLY A 171 -6.56 16.26 -25.26
N ASP A 172 -7.53 16.77 -24.50
CA ASP A 172 -7.36 17.88 -23.57
C ASP A 172 -7.28 17.39 -22.12
N VAL A 173 -6.05 17.19 -21.68
CA VAL A 173 -5.72 16.84 -20.29
C VAL A 173 -4.35 17.40 -19.93
N SER A 174 -4.23 17.91 -18.72
CA SER A 174 -2.97 18.32 -18.10
C SER A 174 -2.97 17.91 -16.63
N TRP A 175 -1.79 17.90 -16.02
CA TRP A 175 -1.65 17.71 -14.59
C TRP A 175 -0.90 18.85 -13.90
N HIS A 176 -1.16 18.98 -12.60
CA HIS A 176 -0.36 19.76 -11.68
C HIS A 176 -0.02 18.88 -10.47
N ILE A 177 1.27 18.74 -10.18
CA ILE A 177 1.76 17.97 -9.03
C ILE A 177 1.85 18.93 -7.84
N HIS A 178 1.21 18.57 -6.72
CA HIS A 178 1.06 19.44 -5.56
C HIS A 178 2.20 19.31 -4.55
N ASP A 179 3.44 19.54 -4.98
CA ASP A 179 4.61 19.54 -4.08
C ASP A 179 4.59 20.70 -3.07
N GLU A 180 3.80 21.74 -3.36
CA GLU A 180 3.55 22.86 -2.46
C GLU A 180 2.54 22.55 -1.35
N ARG A 181 1.89 21.38 -1.36
CA ARG A 181 0.84 21.02 -0.39
C ARG A 181 1.30 19.92 0.55
N SER A 182 0.81 19.99 1.78
CA SER A 182 0.90 18.92 2.76
C SER A 182 -0.40 18.11 2.78
N LEU A 183 -0.29 16.85 3.20
CA LEU A 183 -1.40 15.91 3.22
C LEU A 183 -1.51 15.30 4.61
N LEU A 184 -2.62 15.59 5.28
CA LEU A 184 -2.89 15.15 6.64
C LEU A 184 -4.03 14.13 6.64
N ALA A 185 -3.81 12.96 7.22
CA ALA A 185 -4.86 11.96 7.39
C ALA A 185 -5.32 11.95 8.84
N LEU A 186 -6.59 12.28 9.06
CA LEU A 186 -7.25 12.19 10.35
C LEU A 186 -8.16 10.97 10.34
N GLN A 187 -7.86 9.98 11.17
CA GLN A 187 -8.58 8.71 11.25
C GLN A 187 -9.18 8.59 12.63
N TYR A 188 -10.49 8.39 12.75
CA TYR A 188 -11.17 8.41 14.03
C TYR A 188 -12.39 7.49 14.05
N PHE A 189 -12.98 7.40 15.23
CA PHE A 189 -14.32 6.89 15.40
C PHE A 189 -15.41 7.87 14.92
N CYS A 190 -15.10 9.17 14.80
CA CYS A 190 -16.10 10.23 14.62
C CYS A 190 -15.65 11.41 13.75
N CYS A 191 -16.37 11.68 12.65
CA CYS A 191 -16.05 12.79 11.72
C CYS A 191 -16.03 14.18 12.37
N ILE A 192 -15.05 15.00 12.00
CA ILE A 192 -15.05 16.44 12.26
C ILE A 192 -15.39 17.11 10.91
N PRO A 193 -16.45 17.91 10.80
CA PRO A 193 -16.70 18.71 9.61
C PRO A 193 -15.69 19.85 9.58
N ILE A 194 -14.58 19.65 8.87
CA ILE A 194 -13.59 20.69 8.60
C ILE A 194 -13.77 21.12 7.15
N ALA A 195 -14.18 22.38 6.95
CA ALA A 195 -14.39 22.98 5.63
C ALA A 195 -13.05 23.29 4.94
N PHE A 196 -12.36 22.24 4.50
CA PHE A 196 -11.16 22.31 3.66
C PHE A 196 -11.28 21.23 2.57
N MET A 197 -10.39 21.22 1.56
CA MET A 197 -10.32 20.14 0.56
C MET A 197 -9.96 18.79 1.21
N GLY A 198 -10.95 18.18 1.87
CA GLY A 198 -10.86 16.91 2.55
C GLY A 198 -11.64 15.83 1.81
N PHE A 199 -11.01 14.68 1.55
CA PHE A 199 -11.67 13.53 0.94
C PHE A 199 -11.68 12.35 1.92
N PRO A 200 -12.74 11.52 1.96
CA PRO A 200 -12.76 10.37 2.86
C PRO A 200 -11.73 9.33 2.44
N LEU A 201 -10.82 8.99 3.36
CA LEU A 201 -9.76 7.99 3.18
C LEU A 201 -9.84 6.93 4.28
N ARG A 202 -9.68 5.66 3.90
CA ARG A 202 -9.95 4.49 4.76
C ARG A 202 -8.76 3.52 4.80
N TYR A 203 -7.60 3.97 5.27
CA TYR A 203 -6.40 3.11 5.40
C TYR A 203 -6.37 2.28 6.69
N THR A 204 -7.10 2.71 7.73
CA THR A 204 -7.09 2.07 9.06
C THR A 204 -8.23 1.07 9.29
N GLY A 205 -9.25 1.07 8.42
CA GLY A 205 -10.52 0.38 8.66
C GLY A 205 -11.50 1.15 9.55
N GLU A 206 -11.08 2.31 10.08
CA GLU A 206 -11.93 3.27 10.76
C GLU A 206 -12.46 4.34 9.77
N ASP A 207 -13.29 5.25 10.27
CA ASP A 207 -13.70 6.41 9.49
C ASP A 207 -12.60 7.47 9.49
N GLY A 208 -12.61 8.39 8.53
CA GLY A 208 -11.55 9.39 8.44
C GLY A 208 -11.58 10.21 7.17
N PHE A 209 -10.87 11.34 7.22
CA PHE A 209 -10.62 12.20 6.08
C PHE A 209 -9.11 12.36 5.87
N GLU A 210 -8.74 12.61 4.62
CA GLU A 210 -7.45 13.11 4.23
C GLU A 210 -7.63 14.56 3.75
N ILE A 211 -6.88 15.49 4.33
CA ILE A 211 -6.98 16.92 4.11
C ILE A 211 -5.72 17.38 3.39
N SER A 212 -5.89 17.84 2.15
CA SER A 212 -4.83 18.48 1.39
C SER A 212 -4.83 19.97 1.69
N VAL A 213 -3.72 20.50 2.20
CA VAL A 213 -3.62 21.89 2.68
C VAL A 213 -2.34 22.54 2.14
N PRO A 214 -2.33 23.85 1.80
CA PRO A 214 -1.09 24.56 1.54
C PRO A 214 -0.08 24.35 2.66
N SER A 215 1.18 24.13 2.29
CA SER A 215 2.23 23.76 3.23
C SER A 215 2.40 24.78 4.36
N GLU A 216 2.28 26.08 4.08
CA GLU A 216 2.38 27.11 5.12
C GLU A 216 1.33 26.99 6.23
N ASN A 217 0.18 26.35 5.96
CA ASN A 217 -0.91 26.20 6.93
C ASN A 217 -0.95 24.82 7.61
N ALA A 218 -0.06 23.90 7.21
CA ALA A 218 -0.12 22.51 7.66
C ALA A 218 0.09 22.37 9.18
N VAL A 219 1.05 23.10 9.74
CA VAL A 219 1.37 23.08 11.18
C VAL A 219 0.20 23.59 12.00
N ASP A 220 -0.38 24.71 11.60
CA ASP A 220 -1.49 25.34 12.34
C ASP A 220 -2.76 24.48 12.25
N LEU A 221 -3.04 23.88 11.09
CA LEU A 221 -4.13 22.93 10.94
C LEU A 221 -3.94 21.69 11.81
N ALA A 222 -2.72 21.12 11.86
CA ALA A 222 -2.42 19.96 12.70
C ALA A 222 -2.66 20.28 14.19
N LYS A 223 -2.19 21.43 14.68
CA LYS A 223 -2.46 21.90 16.05
C LYS A 223 -3.96 22.05 16.31
N ALA A 224 -4.67 22.73 15.42
CA ALA A 224 -6.11 22.96 15.56
C ALA A 224 -6.94 21.66 15.57
N ILE A 225 -6.54 20.65 14.80
CA ILE A 225 -7.18 19.33 14.80
C ILE A 225 -6.95 18.62 16.14
N LEU A 226 -5.72 18.65 16.66
CA LEU A 226 -5.39 18.04 17.95
C LEU A 226 -6.16 18.67 19.13
N GLU A 227 -6.49 19.97 19.03
CA GLU A 227 -7.27 20.68 20.05
C GLU A 227 -8.80 20.40 20.00
N LYS A 228 -9.35 19.97 18.86
CA LYS A 228 -10.81 19.98 18.59
C LYS A 228 -11.45 18.60 18.39
N SER A 229 -10.84 17.51 18.85
CA SER A 229 -11.33 16.15 18.56
C SER A 229 -12.65 15.79 19.27
N GLU A 230 -13.80 16.19 18.73
CA GLU A 230 -15.15 15.68 19.06
C GLU A 230 -16.13 15.72 17.83
N GLY A 231 -16.73 14.58 17.46
CA GLY A 231 -18.14 14.48 16.99
C GLY A 231 -18.61 14.79 15.53
N LYS A 232 -19.16 13.75 14.85
CA LYS A 232 -20.25 13.62 13.81
C LYS A 232 -19.95 13.34 12.33
N LYS A 233 -20.76 12.42 11.77
CA LYS A 233 -20.50 11.36 10.76
C LYS A 233 -20.86 11.69 9.28
N GLN A 234 -20.06 11.24 8.28
CA GLN A 234 -20.40 11.27 6.84
C GLN A 234 -19.58 10.23 5.98
N GLY A 235 -20.02 9.77 4.80
CA GLY A 235 -19.35 8.64 4.11
C GLY A 235 -19.62 8.41 2.62
N LEU A 236 -18.86 7.47 2.03
CA LEU A 236 -18.79 7.16 0.58
C LEU A 236 -18.50 5.66 0.28
N LEU A 237 -19.09 5.16 -0.83
CA LEU A 237 -19.13 3.76 -1.30
C LEU A 237 -18.11 3.45 -2.43
N GLY A 238 -17.61 2.20 -2.45
CA GLY A 238 -16.55 1.71 -3.34
C GLY A 238 -16.91 1.46 -4.82
N SER A 239 -15.91 0.94 -5.56
CA SER A 239 -15.87 0.73 -7.02
C SER A 239 -17.17 0.15 -7.61
N ARG A 240 -17.77 0.89 -8.56
CA ARG A 240 -19.06 0.56 -9.19
C ARG A 240 -18.92 -0.51 -10.29
N LYS A 241 -20.04 -1.18 -10.61
CA LYS A 241 -20.13 -2.41 -11.45
C LYS A 241 -19.72 -2.23 -12.93
N ARG A 242 -19.81 -1.01 -13.49
CA ARG A 242 -19.68 -0.74 -14.93
C ARG A 242 -18.37 -1.25 -15.55
N ARG A 243 -17.22 -0.82 -15.00
CA ARG A 243 -15.88 -1.12 -15.56
C ARG A 243 -15.50 -2.59 -15.49
N ARG A 244 -16.09 -3.35 -14.56
CA ARG A 244 -15.90 -4.80 -14.47
C ARG A 244 -16.59 -5.58 -15.59
N ALA A 245 -17.50 -4.95 -16.33
CA ALA A 245 -18.14 -5.53 -17.50
C ALA A 245 -17.57 -4.97 -18.81
N GLU A 246 -17.34 -3.65 -18.87
CA GLU A 246 -16.97 -2.96 -20.11
C GLU A 246 -15.47 -3.04 -20.45
N GLY A 247 -14.59 -3.26 -19.47
CA GLY A 247 -13.14 -3.20 -19.70
C GLY A 247 -12.68 -1.80 -20.11
N GLY A 248 -11.82 -1.68 -21.11
CA GLY A 248 -11.37 -0.38 -21.64
C GLY A 248 -10.30 0.34 -20.81
N PHE A 249 -9.56 -0.41 -20.00
CA PHE A 249 -8.35 0.02 -19.29
C PHE A 249 -7.19 -0.93 -19.65
N LEU A 250 -5.96 -0.52 -19.36
CA LEU A 250 -4.76 -1.33 -19.65
C LEU A 250 -4.85 -2.70 -18.97
N GLY A 251 -4.71 -3.77 -19.75
CA GLY A 251 -4.77 -5.14 -19.26
C GLY A 251 -6.17 -5.68 -18.96
N ALA A 252 -7.24 -4.98 -19.40
CA ALA A 252 -8.62 -5.40 -19.19
C ALA A 252 -8.90 -6.83 -19.66
N GLU A 253 -8.40 -7.24 -20.83
CA GLU A 253 -8.63 -8.59 -21.36
C GLU A 253 -8.15 -9.70 -20.41
N VAL A 254 -6.96 -9.53 -19.83
CA VAL A 254 -6.37 -10.48 -18.86
C VAL A 254 -7.20 -10.50 -17.57
N ILE A 255 -7.55 -9.33 -17.05
CA ILE A 255 -8.29 -9.19 -15.79
C ILE A 255 -9.71 -9.74 -15.92
N LEU A 256 -10.41 -9.43 -17.01
CA LEU A 256 -11.76 -9.92 -17.28
C LEU A 256 -11.77 -11.45 -17.43
N LYS A 257 -10.78 -12.02 -18.13
CA LYS A 257 -10.60 -13.47 -18.22
C LYS A 257 -10.39 -14.11 -16.84
N GLN A 258 -9.61 -13.47 -15.96
CA GLN A 258 -9.41 -13.97 -14.59
C GLN A 258 -10.65 -13.83 -13.69
N ILE A 259 -11.51 -12.84 -13.94
CA ILE A 259 -12.79 -12.70 -13.24
C ILE A 259 -13.71 -13.87 -13.60
N GLU A 260 -13.74 -14.26 -14.88
CA GLU A 260 -14.55 -15.39 -15.37
C GLU A 260 -13.98 -16.74 -14.93
N GLN A 261 -12.70 -17.00 -15.18
CA GLN A 261 -12.08 -18.31 -15.01
C GLN A 261 -11.55 -18.55 -13.59
N GLY A 262 -11.38 -17.47 -12.82
CA GLY A 262 -10.71 -17.47 -11.53
C GLY A 262 -9.18 -17.37 -11.66
N PRO A 263 -8.51 -16.64 -10.76
CA PRO A 263 -7.06 -16.50 -10.79
C PRO A 263 -6.35 -17.75 -10.26
N SER A 264 -5.12 -17.99 -10.75
CA SER A 264 -4.25 -19.11 -10.34
C SER A 264 -3.74 -19.00 -8.91
N ILE A 265 -3.63 -17.78 -8.38
CA ILE A 265 -3.30 -17.46 -7.00
C ILE A 265 -4.30 -16.44 -6.44
N ARG A 266 -4.53 -16.48 -5.14
CA ARG A 266 -5.48 -15.59 -4.45
C ARG A 266 -4.85 -15.02 -3.20
N ARG A 267 -5.03 -13.71 -3.00
CA ARG A 267 -4.68 -13.04 -1.74
C ARG A 267 -5.66 -13.47 -0.65
N VAL A 268 -5.13 -13.86 0.49
CA VAL A 268 -5.90 -14.31 1.66
C VAL A 268 -5.39 -13.66 2.94
N GLY A 269 -6.26 -13.59 3.95
CA GLY A 269 -5.86 -13.29 5.32
C GLY A 269 -5.57 -14.57 6.09
N LEU A 270 -4.64 -14.52 7.03
CA LEU A 270 -4.26 -15.66 7.86
C LEU A 270 -4.17 -15.26 9.34
N PHE A 271 -4.57 -16.19 10.22
CA PHE A 271 -4.12 -16.21 11.60
C PHE A 271 -2.97 -17.21 11.74
N SER A 272 -2.03 -16.93 12.65
CA SER A 272 -0.94 -17.86 12.97
C SER A 272 -0.64 -17.95 14.45
N ALA A 273 -0.25 -19.14 14.89
CA ALA A 273 0.37 -19.38 16.19
C ALA A 273 1.85 -18.95 16.18
N GLY A 274 2.48 -18.95 17.36
CA GLY A 274 3.91 -18.67 17.50
C GLY A 274 4.27 -17.19 17.28
N PRO A 275 5.50 -16.90 16.83
CA PRO A 275 5.91 -15.55 16.50
C PRO A 275 5.10 -14.97 15.31
N PRO A 276 4.96 -13.64 15.20
CA PRO A 276 4.33 -13.02 14.04
C PRO A 276 5.05 -13.39 12.72
N ALA A 277 4.29 -13.88 11.74
CA ALA A 277 4.82 -14.08 10.39
C ALA A 277 5.23 -12.73 9.75
N ARG A 278 6.23 -12.77 8.87
CA ARG A 278 6.74 -11.61 8.13
C ARG A 278 6.72 -11.94 6.63
N GLY A 279 6.94 -10.91 5.80
CA GLY A 279 7.10 -11.12 4.36
C GLY A 279 8.14 -12.20 4.06
N HIS A 280 7.87 -13.00 3.03
CA HIS A 280 8.67 -14.14 2.59
C HIS A 280 8.60 -15.41 3.45
N SER A 281 7.75 -15.44 4.48
CA SER A 281 7.41 -16.70 5.15
C SER A 281 6.60 -17.62 4.23
N GLU A 282 6.97 -18.89 4.16
CA GLU A 282 6.21 -19.88 3.37
C GLU A 282 4.89 -20.23 4.03
N ILE A 283 3.88 -20.46 3.19
CA ILE A 283 2.59 -21.05 3.57
C ILE A 283 2.61 -22.48 3.04
N GLN A 284 2.48 -23.46 3.93
CA GLN A 284 2.52 -24.88 3.61
C GLN A 284 1.21 -25.58 4.00
N ASP A 285 0.94 -26.74 3.40
CA ASP A 285 -0.09 -27.66 3.87
C ASP A 285 0.41 -28.50 5.07
N GLU A 286 -0.37 -29.48 5.50
CA GLU A 286 -0.01 -30.39 6.60
C GLU A 286 1.15 -31.34 6.26
N ASN A 287 1.41 -31.57 4.97
CA ASN A 287 2.47 -32.44 4.47
C ASN A 287 3.78 -31.67 4.17
N GLY A 288 3.80 -30.35 4.42
CA GLY A 288 4.94 -29.49 4.11
C GLY A 288 5.01 -29.03 2.65
N GLN A 289 3.98 -29.28 1.82
CA GLN A 289 3.92 -28.77 0.46
C GLN A 289 3.67 -27.27 0.46
N ASN A 290 4.49 -26.51 -0.28
CA ASN A 290 4.32 -25.07 -0.40
C ASN A 290 3.06 -24.69 -1.21
N LEU A 291 2.14 -24.01 -0.52
CA LEU A 291 0.88 -23.46 -1.03
C LEU A 291 1.02 -22.01 -1.49
N GLY A 292 2.03 -21.28 -0.99
CA GLY A 292 2.30 -19.90 -1.34
C GLY A 292 3.18 -19.18 -0.31
N GLU A 293 3.01 -17.86 -0.22
CA GLU A 293 3.93 -17.00 0.51
C GLU A 293 3.21 -15.84 1.22
N ILE A 294 3.70 -15.51 2.42
CA ILE A 294 3.29 -14.33 3.18
C ILE A 294 3.91 -13.08 2.57
N THR A 295 3.08 -12.06 2.38
CA THR A 295 3.49 -10.74 1.89
C THR A 295 3.67 -9.74 3.03
N SER A 296 2.79 -9.77 4.03
CA SER A 296 2.85 -8.89 5.19
C SER A 296 2.29 -9.61 6.43
N GLY A 297 2.77 -9.25 7.60
CA GLY A 297 2.29 -9.87 8.84
C GLY A 297 2.80 -9.18 10.10
N GLY A 298 2.00 -9.27 11.16
CA GLY A 298 2.12 -8.47 12.37
C GLY A 298 1.33 -9.07 13.52
N PHE A 299 1.61 -8.59 14.74
CA PHE A 299 0.72 -8.82 15.87
C PHE A 299 -0.41 -7.78 15.81
N SER A 300 -1.66 -8.21 15.95
CA SER A 300 -2.81 -7.30 16.05
C SER A 300 -3.12 -7.02 17.52
N PRO A 301 -2.93 -5.78 18.01
CA PRO A 301 -3.30 -5.41 19.38
C PRO A 301 -4.81 -5.59 19.64
N CYS A 302 -5.63 -5.26 18.64
CA CYS A 302 -7.09 -5.31 18.73
C CYS A 302 -7.62 -6.74 18.89
N LEU A 303 -7.00 -7.71 18.20
CA LEU A 303 -7.42 -9.11 18.24
C LEU A 303 -6.62 -9.96 19.23
N LYS A 304 -5.50 -9.43 19.73
CA LYS A 304 -4.49 -10.16 20.50
C LYS A 304 -4.02 -11.45 19.80
N LYS A 305 -3.87 -11.37 18.47
CA LYS A 305 -3.51 -12.49 17.58
C LYS A 305 -2.51 -12.04 16.52
N ASN A 306 -1.69 -12.96 16.03
CA ASN A 306 -0.91 -12.70 14.82
C ASN A 306 -1.80 -12.76 13.60
N ILE A 307 -1.71 -11.73 12.77
CA ILE A 307 -2.39 -11.64 11.48
C ILE A 307 -1.36 -11.50 10.36
N ALA A 308 -1.68 -12.06 9.20
CA ALA A 308 -0.84 -11.93 8.02
C ALA A 308 -1.68 -11.93 6.74
N MET A 309 -1.17 -11.32 5.68
CA MET A 309 -1.68 -11.46 4.32
C MET A 309 -0.66 -12.19 3.46
N GLY A 310 -1.14 -13.06 2.58
CA GLY A 310 -0.30 -13.79 1.64
C GLY A 310 -1.08 -14.19 0.41
N TYR A 311 -0.36 -14.74 -0.57
CA TYR A 311 -0.97 -15.38 -1.73
C TYR A 311 -0.89 -16.89 -1.57
N VAL A 312 -1.99 -17.56 -1.87
CA VAL A 312 -2.06 -19.03 -1.93
C VAL A 312 -2.53 -19.47 -3.31
N LYS A 313 -2.09 -20.65 -3.75
CA LYS A 313 -2.61 -21.31 -4.96
C LYS A 313 -4.13 -21.47 -4.89
N SER A 314 -4.78 -21.40 -6.04
CA SER A 314 -6.22 -21.67 -6.16
C SER A 314 -6.55 -23.04 -5.55
N GLY A 315 -7.72 -23.15 -4.93
CA GLY A 315 -8.11 -24.29 -4.10
C GLY A 315 -7.85 -24.11 -2.60
N SER A 316 -6.79 -23.41 -2.19
CA SER A 316 -6.39 -23.28 -0.77
C SER A 316 -6.84 -21.98 -0.09
N HIS A 317 -7.78 -21.25 -0.70
CA HIS A 317 -8.15 -19.89 -0.30
C HIS A 317 -9.44 -19.78 0.52
N LYS A 318 -10.10 -20.92 0.81
CA LYS A 318 -11.36 -20.93 1.55
C LYS A 318 -11.10 -20.56 3.02
N SER A 319 -11.98 -19.76 3.60
CA SER A 319 -11.91 -19.44 5.03
C SER A 319 -12.01 -20.71 5.87
N GLY A 320 -11.17 -20.84 6.88
CA GLY A 320 -11.05 -22.03 7.72
C GLY A 320 -10.04 -23.07 7.24
N THR A 321 -9.52 -22.96 6.00
CA THR A 321 -8.46 -23.86 5.51
C THR A 321 -7.26 -23.83 6.46
N LYS A 322 -6.88 -25.01 6.96
CA LYS A 322 -5.71 -25.21 7.81
C LYS A 322 -4.44 -25.13 6.98
N VAL A 323 -3.44 -24.44 7.52
CA VAL A 323 -2.13 -24.27 6.89
C VAL A 323 -1.05 -24.25 7.96
N LYS A 324 0.19 -24.43 7.54
CA LYS A 324 1.39 -24.21 8.34
C LYS A 324 2.12 -22.98 7.82
N LEU A 325 2.64 -22.16 8.73
CA LEU A 325 3.50 -21.03 8.38
C LEU A 325 4.92 -21.32 8.82
N VAL A 326 5.88 -21.20 7.88
CA VAL A 326 7.30 -21.36 8.19
C VAL A 326 7.88 -20.04 8.63
N ILE A 327 8.17 -19.94 9.92
CA ILE A 327 8.65 -18.72 10.57
C ILE A 327 10.00 -19.03 11.20
N ARG A 328 11.06 -18.40 10.68
CA ARG A 328 12.45 -18.61 11.12
C ARG A 328 12.85 -20.10 11.12
N GLY A 329 12.45 -20.82 10.08
CA GLY A 329 12.74 -22.25 9.90
C GLY A 329 11.91 -23.21 10.76
N LYS A 330 10.94 -22.71 11.54
CA LYS A 330 10.02 -23.54 12.33
C LYS A 330 8.60 -23.45 11.78
N SER A 331 7.88 -24.57 11.82
CA SER A 331 6.51 -24.68 11.36
C SER A 331 5.52 -24.37 12.47
N TYR A 332 4.58 -23.46 12.22
CA TYR A 332 3.54 -23.06 13.16
C TYR A 332 2.15 -23.22 12.55
N ASP A 333 1.17 -23.57 13.37
CA ASP A 333 -0.23 -23.66 12.93
C ASP A 333 -0.76 -22.31 12.48
N GLY A 334 -1.55 -22.35 11.42
CA GLY A 334 -2.33 -21.20 10.97
C GLY A 334 -3.62 -21.62 10.28
N SER A 335 -4.40 -20.60 9.92
CA SER A 335 -5.63 -20.80 9.17
C SER A 335 -5.93 -19.62 8.30
N VAL A 336 -6.42 -19.89 7.09
CA VAL A 336 -7.01 -18.88 6.23
C VAL A 336 -8.26 -18.30 6.90
N THR A 337 -8.41 -16.98 6.88
CA THR A 337 -9.52 -16.26 7.50
C THR A 337 -10.05 -15.16 6.58
N LYS A 338 -11.30 -14.76 6.80
CA LYS A 338 -11.91 -13.62 6.11
C LYS A 338 -11.21 -12.32 6.49
N MET A 339 -11.15 -11.41 5.53
CA MET A 339 -10.73 -10.02 5.71
C MET A 339 -11.94 -9.09 5.50
N PRO A 340 -11.99 -7.91 6.17
CA PRO A 340 -10.99 -7.41 7.12
C PRO A 340 -10.97 -8.23 8.43
N PHE A 341 -9.80 -8.33 9.08
CA PHE A 341 -9.64 -9.13 10.31
C PHE A 341 -10.41 -8.55 11.49
N VAL A 342 -10.39 -7.22 11.61
CA VAL A 342 -11.22 -6.45 12.52
C VAL A 342 -12.32 -5.82 11.67
N PRO A 343 -13.60 -5.95 12.04
CA PRO A 343 -14.70 -5.31 11.33
C PRO A 343 -14.46 -3.82 11.13
N ASN A 344 -14.83 -3.30 9.96
CA ASN A 344 -14.76 -1.87 9.70
C ASN A 344 -15.89 -1.12 10.42
N LYS A 345 -15.64 0.15 10.75
CA LYS A 345 -16.65 1.06 11.34
C LYS A 345 -17.01 2.20 10.38
N TYR A 346 -16.95 1.92 9.08
CA TYR A 346 -17.21 2.91 8.05
C TYR A 346 -18.63 3.48 8.17
N TYR A 347 -18.74 4.81 8.19
CA TYR A 347 -20.05 5.43 8.14
C TYR A 347 -20.76 5.13 6.81
N LYS A 348 -22.05 4.82 6.92
CA LYS A 348 -22.98 4.72 5.80
C LYS A 348 -24.13 5.69 6.05
N ARG A 349 -24.46 6.49 5.05
CA ARG A 349 -25.63 7.37 5.10
C ARG A 349 -26.87 6.48 5.11
N SER A 350 -27.70 6.61 6.13
CA SER A 350 -29.02 5.96 6.24
C SER A 350 -29.99 6.54 5.22
#